data_AF-L0HHX1-F1
#
_entry.id   AF-L0HHX1-F1
#
_cell.length_a   1.000
_cell.length_b   1.000
_cell.length_c   1.000
_cell.angle_alpha   90.00
_cell.angle_beta   90.00
_cell.angle_gamma   90.00
#
_symmetry.space_group_name_H-M   'P 1'
#
loop_
_entity.id
_entity.type
_entity.pdbx_description
1 polymer ?
#
loop_
_entity_poly.entity_id
_entity_poly.type
_entity_poly.pdbx_seq_one_letter_code
_entity_poly.pdbx_strand_id
1 'polypeptide(L)'
;MDSSSFENLRRFFDRVKNAGFFERLFSWQGIVSQGYDAFSEYQQLQGLVVEKEKEIATLVSKNRENVQNLEYQIQQTTQLKQDLSSEQTYVQSLNLRITEKERERATLSATLAETQANNDAIIDQLKGEVINLKSRNEELLRKINERENEAGGFVESDRKNREIIQKLNADFAGLTARYDQVNLQYTESQKTLSQLRQNEEERVRAHDARITELMALKKQLEDDRLRVQAERDDAIRAEFSEMEQTWRRHEEAVEQTLRSICQRHTLEYCDKEKFPLSGKKPDNALLIADQYVIFDAKSPKNSDELGNFRQYIKTQAEAVKKYTKEDNVKKDIFLVVPANTLDYLDEVHLDMAEYQVYVVTHDSLEPIILALKKIEDYQFVDQLSPEDREKICHVIGKFAHATKRRMQIDTYFFNEFLALLKSCESLPEDILKKVVDYEKAEKMNPPMEKRKKLIPIKELEHDVKAITKEAEAREIDVTAVTKEKIETIPLNKFLE
;
A
#
# COMPACT_ATOMS: atom_id res chain seq x y z
N MET A 1 121.25 153.74 96.31
CA MET A 1 122.71 153.87 96.43
C MET A 1 123.00 154.71 97.65
N ASP A 2 123.72 154.11 98.58
CA ASP A 2 123.98 154.57 99.94
C ASP A 2 124.90 155.78 100.05
N SER A 3 124.41 156.72 100.85
CA SER A 3 124.91 157.82 101.70
C SER A 3 126.38 158.30 101.79
N SER A 4 127.37 157.79 101.05
CA SER A 4 128.79 158.25 101.20
C SER A 4 129.42 158.85 99.93
N SER A 5 128.77 158.74 98.78
CA SER A 5 129.28 159.23 97.50
C SER A 5 128.97 160.73 97.36
N PHE A 6 129.91 161.54 96.86
CA PHE A 6 129.78 162.99 96.59
C PHE A 6 130.10 163.96 97.74
N GLU A 7 130.59 163.48 98.88
CA GLU A 7 130.96 164.35 100.02
C GLU A 7 132.13 165.30 99.66
N ASN A 8 133.02 164.87 98.76
CA ASN A 8 134.14 165.68 98.27
C ASN A 8 133.71 166.72 97.23
N LEU A 9 132.83 166.34 96.28
CA LEU A 9 132.24 167.28 95.31
C LEU A 9 131.52 168.44 96.03
N ARG A 10 130.77 168.12 97.08
CA ARG A 10 130.00 169.09 97.87
C ARG A 10 130.92 169.99 98.71
N ARG A 11 131.94 169.43 99.40
CA ARG A 11 132.97 170.19 100.16
C ARG A 11 133.80 171.13 99.29
N PHE A 12 134.12 170.74 98.05
CA PHE A 12 134.87 171.58 97.11
C PHE A 12 134.10 172.85 96.75
N PHE A 13 132.86 172.71 96.28
CA PHE A 13 132.03 173.87 95.92
C PHE A 13 131.76 174.80 97.11
N ASP A 14 131.53 174.26 98.32
CA ASP A 14 131.30 175.08 99.53
C ASP A 14 132.55 175.87 99.99
N ARG A 15 133.76 175.32 99.84
CA ARG A 15 135.02 176.01 100.19
C ARG A 15 135.38 177.10 99.18
N VAL A 16 135.14 176.87 97.89
CA VAL A 16 135.30 177.88 96.83
C VAL A 16 134.34 179.06 97.04
N LYS A 17 133.12 178.77 97.48
CA LYS A 17 132.05 179.75 97.64
C LYS A 17 132.26 180.74 98.81
N ASN A 18 132.92 180.34 99.91
CA ASN A 18 133.10 181.16 101.12
C ASN A 18 134.48 181.87 101.25
N ALA A 19 135.35 181.79 100.24
CA ALA A 19 136.75 182.24 100.32
C ALA A 19 136.98 183.74 99.98
N GLY A 20 137.74 184.46 100.82
CA GLY A 20 138.10 185.90 100.71
C GLY A 20 139.54 186.19 100.21
N PHE A 21 140.08 187.38 100.47
CA PHE A 21 141.29 187.91 99.78
C PHE A 21 142.60 187.15 100.07
N PHE A 22 142.96 186.88 101.33
CA PHE A 22 144.25 186.26 101.67
C PHE A 22 144.30 184.75 101.41
N GLU A 23 143.18 184.05 101.60
CA GLU A 23 143.11 182.61 101.29
C GLU A 23 143.24 182.33 99.78
N ARG A 24 142.79 183.25 98.93
CA ARG A 24 143.01 183.19 97.47
C ARG A 24 144.47 183.50 97.08
N LEU A 25 145.33 184.01 97.99
CA LEU A 25 146.74 184.38 97.71
C LEU A 25 147.80 183.37 98.21
N PHE A 26 147.58 182.66 99.34
CA PHE A 26 148.62 181.80 99.96
C PHE A 26 148.22 180.32 100.22
N SER A 27 146.97 179.90 99.97
CA SER A 27 146.45 178.56 100.37
C SER A 27 145.97 177.68 99.19
N TRP A 28 146.41 177.95 97.96
CA TRP A 28 145.88 177.35 96.71
C TRP A 28 146.12 175.84 96.57
N GLN A 29 147.17 175.29 97.20
CA GLN A 29 147.56 173.88 97.07
C GLN A 29 146.48 172.90 97.60
N GLY A 30 145.75 173.28 98.65
CA GLY A 30 144.68 172.45 99.23
C GLY A 30 143.36 172.47 98.44
N ILE A 31 143.08 173.55 97.70
CA ILE A 31 141.87 173.65 96.84
C ILE A 31 142.05 172.79 95.58
N VAL A 32 143.27 172.73 95.03
CA VAL A 32 143.59 171.91 93.86
C VAL A 32 143.48 170.42 94.17
N SER A 33 143.94 169.94 95.34
CA SER A 33 143.82 168.51 95.68
C SER A 33 142.35 168.09 95.81
N GLN A 34 141.50 168.92 96.43
CA GLN A 34 140.06 168.68 96.52
C GLN A 34 139.36 168.69 95.15
N GLY A 35 139.90 169.44 94.18
CA GLY A 35 139.40 169.47 92.80
C GLY A 35 139.64 168.17 92.02
N TYR A 36 140.78 167.51 92.24
CA TYR A 36 141.06 166.21 91.64
C TYR A 36 140.16 165.11 92.20
N ASP A 37 139.97 165.10 93.53
CA ASP A 37 139.08 164.15 94.21
C ASP A 37 137.62 164.31 93.72
N ALA A 38 137.15 165.56 93.59
CA ALA A 38 135.83 165.90 93.06
C ALA A 38 135.66 165.52 91.57
N PHE A 39 136.67 165.75 90.72
CA PHE A 39 136.59 165.38 89.30
C PHE A 39 136.51 163.87 89.09
N SER A 40 137.21 163.07 89.91
CA SER A 40 137.12 161.61 89.85
C SER A 40 135.71 161.09 90.19
N GLU A 41 135.03 161.74 91.14
CA GLU A 41 133.64 161.42 91.51
C GLU A 41 132.65 161.78 90.38
N TYR A 42 132.86 162.91 89.69
CA TYR A 42 132.05 163.27 88.52
C TYR A 42 132.20 162.27 87.37
N GLN A 43 133.43 161.80 87.13
CA GLN A 43 133.73 160.84 86.07
C GLN A 43 133.08 159.46 86.34
N GLN A 44 132.98 159.05 87.61
CA GLN A 44 132.21 157.87 88.01
C GLN A 44 130.70 158.05 87.78
N LEU A 45 130.16 159.23 88.08
CA LEU A 45 128.75 159.57 87.86
C LEU A 45 128.34 159.47 86.39
N GLN A 46 129.20 159.99 85.51
CA GLN A 46 128.99 159.92 84.07
C GLN A 46 128.98 158.47 83.56
N GLY A 47 129.85 157.61 84.11
CA GLY A 47 129.86 156.18 83.80
C GLY A 47 128.56 155.46 84.18
N LEU A 48 128.03 155.74 85.37
CA LEU A 48 126.78 155.13 85.87
C LEU A 48 125.54 155.52 85.07
N VAL A 49 125.47 156.77 84.59
CA VAL A 49 124.35 157.24 83.76
C VAL A 49 124.33 156.50 82.43
N VAL A 50 125.49 156.36 81.78
CA VAL A 50 125.61 155.63 80.50
C VAL A 50 125.26 154.15 80.65
N GLU A 51 125.66 153.52 81.77
CA GLU A 51 125.31 152.13 82.05
C GLU A 51 123.79 151.93 82.21
N LYS A 52 123.12 152.85 82.92
CA LYS A 52 121.66 152.77 83.15
C LYS A 52 120.83 153.08 81.91
N GLU A 53 121.26 153.99 81.04
CA GLU A 53 120.60 154.24 79.76
C GLU A 53 120.64 153.01 78.83
N LYS A 54 121.75 152.27 78.86
CA LYS A 54 121.91 151.03 78.08
C LYS A 54 120.97 149.92 78.55
N GLU A 55 120.75 149.82 79.87
CA GLU A 55 119.85 148.83 80.48
C GLU A 55 118.37 149.10 80.17
N ILE A 56 117.97 150.38 80.10
CA ILE A 56 116.61 150.78 79.69
C ILE A 56 116.35 150.43 78.22
N ALA A 57 117.32 150.66 77.34
CA ALA A 57 117.18 150.36 75.91
C ALA A 57 116.95 148.86 75.63
N THR A 58 117.65 147.98 76.35
CA THR A 58 117.46 146.52 76.22
C THR A 58 116.10 146.05 76.71
N LEU A 59 115.57 146.62 77.80
CA LEU A 59 114.24 146.27 78.31
C LEU A 59 113.12 146.67 77.35
N VAL A 60 113.22 147.83 76.71
CA VAL A 60 112.23 148.30 75.73
C VAL A 60 112.19 147.40 74.49
N SER A 61 113.36 146.96 74.00
CA SER A 61 113.45 145.99 72.90
C SER A 61 112.71 144.69 73.21
N LYS A 62 112.95 144.12 74.39
CA LYS A 62 112.32 142.86 74.83
C LYS A 62 110.79 142.96 74.94
N ASN A 63 110.29 144.09 75.43
CA ASN A 63 108.86 144.26 75.61
C ASN A 63 108.12 144.36 74.27
N ARG A 64 108.75 144.96 73.26
CA ARG A 64 108.19 145.08 71.91
C ARG A 64 108.05 143.72 71.22
N GLU A 65 109.03 142.84 71.41
CA GLU A 65 109.03 141.47 70.87
C GLU A 65 107.91 140.61 71.49
N ASN A 66 107.69 140.73 72.81
CA ASN A 66 106.62 140.00 73.50
C ASN A 66 105.21 140.40 73.02
N VAL A 67 104.97 141.69 72.75
CA VAL A 67 103.67 142.18 72.26
C VAL A 67 103.33 141.58 70.89
N GLN A 68 104.30 141.55 69.97
CA GLN A 68 104.10 140.96 68.65
C GLN A 68 103.77 139.45 68.71
N ASN A 69 104.43 138.71 69.61
CA ASN A 69 104.14 137.29 69.80
C ASN A 69 102.73 137.04 70.35
N LEU A 70 102.22 137.91 71.23
CA LEU A 70 100.87 137.76 71.77
C LEU A 70 99.79 137.99 70.71
N GLU A 71 99.96 138.99 69.84
CA GLU A 71 99.01 139.29 68.75
C GLU A 71 98.89 138.12 67.76
N TYR A 72 100.01 137.46 67.44
CA TYR A 72 100.01 136.27 66.58
C TYR A 72 99.20 135.10 67.18
N GLN A 73 99.32 134.87 68.48
CA GLN A 73 98.56 133.82 69.18
C GLN A 73 97.04 134.10 69.22
N ILE A 74 96.65 135.37 69.36
CA ILE A 74 95.23 135.78 69.33
C ILE A 74 94.60 135.48 67.96
N GLN A 75 95.31 135.76 66.86
CA GLN A 75 94.83 135.43 65.52
C GLN A 75 94.63 133.92 65.33
N GLN A 76 95.59 133.08 65.72
CA GLN A 76 95.44 131.61 65.63
C GLN A 76 94.22 131.10 66.42
N THR A 77 94.02 131.60 67.64
CA THR A 77 92.91 131.18 68.49
C THR A 77 91.55 131.56 67.90
N THR A 78 91.50 132.68 67.17
CA THR A 78 90.26 133.16 66.52
C THR A 78 89.90 132.29 65.33
N GLN A 79 90.88 131.88 64.51
CA GLN A 79 90.68 130.96 63.38
C GLN A 79 90.14 129.60 63.82
N LEU A 80 90.74 128.98 64.85
CA LEU A 80 90.33 127.67 65.37
C LEU A 80 88.89 127.66 65.90
N LYS A 81 88.41 128.75 66.50
CA LYS A 81 87.02 128.87 66.95
C LYS A 81 86.03 128.88 65.78
N GLN A 82 86.40 129.50 64.67
CA GLN A 82 85.56 129.55 63.48
C GLN A 82 85.46 128.16 62.84
N ASP A 83 86.57 127.43 62.72
CA ASP A 83 86.61 126.07 62.18
C ASP A 83 85.77 125.10 63.04
N LEU A 84 85.86 125.21 64.36
CA LEU A 84 85.05 124.41 65.29
C LEU A 84 83.55 124.64 65.11
N SER A 85 83.13 125.89 64.88
CA SER A 85 81.74 126.23 64.62
C SER A 85 81.23 125.62 63.31
N SER A 86 82.05 125.63 62.25
CA SER A 86 81.66 124.99 60.97
C SER A 86 81.51 123.48 61.10
N GLU A 87 82.42 122.81 61.81
CA GLU A 87 82.33 121.35 62.04
C GLU A 87 81.12 120.95 62.89
N GLN A 88 80.77 121.74 63.91
CA GLN A 88 79.55 121.49 64.70
C GLN A 88 78.28 121.54 63.83
N THR A 89 78.23 122.48 62.89
CA THR A 89 77.10 122.62 61.96
C THR A 89 77.05 121.44 60.99
N TYR A 90 78.21 120.96 60.54
CA TYR A 90 78.31 119.78 59.68
C TYR A 90 77.83 118.51 60.38
N VAL A 91 78.23 118.27 61.63
CA VAL A 91 77.79 117.12 62.44
C VAL A 91 76.28 117.10 62.67
N GLN A 92 75.66 118.26 62.92
CA GLN A 92 74.20 118.34 63.05
C GLN A 92 73.47 117.92 61.77
N SER A 93 74.00 118.31 60.60
CA SER A 93 73.43 117.90 59.31
C SER A 93 73.51 116.39 59.06
N LEU A 94 74.59 115.74 59.52
CA LEU A 94 74.76 114.28 59.43
C LEU A 94 73.77 113.53 60.33
N ASN A 95 73.54 114.01 61.56
CA ASN A 95 72.58 113.39 62.47
C ASN A 95 71.15 113.41 61.93
N LEU A 96 70.73 114.51 61.30
CA LEU A 96 69.43 114.57 60.62
C LEU A 96 69.32 113.50 59.53
N ARG A 97 70.36 113.35 58.69
CA ARG A 97 70.41 112.29 57.67
C ARG A 97 70.36 110.87 58.24
N ILE A 98 71.00 110.62 59.38
CA ILE A 98 70.95 109.32 60.06
C ILE A 98 69.51 109.01 60.51
N THR A 99 68.84 109.96 61.19
CA THR A 99 67.46 109.75 61.64
C THR A 99 66.48 109.54 60.49
N GLU A 100 66.69 110.19 59.35
CA GLU A 100 65.89 109.98 58.15
C GLU A 100 66.09 108.58 57.58
N LYS A 101 67.34 108.09 57.52
CA LYS A 101 67.66 106.71 57.10
C LYS A 101 67.13 105.65 58.06
N GLU A 102 67.10 105.91 59.36
CA GLU A 102 66.49 105.01 60.34
C GLU A 102 64.97 104.89 60.17
N ARG A 103 64.28 105.99 59.86
CA ARG A 103 62.85 105.97 59.52
C ARG A 103 62.58 105.17 58.25
N GLU A 104 63.38 105.39 57.20
CA GLU A 104 63.27 104.66 55.93
C GLU A 104 63.47 103.14 56.14
N ARG A 105 64.44 102.76 56.98
CA ARG A 105 64.66 101.35 57.35
C ARG A 105 63.45 100.75 58.09
N ALA A 106 62.85 101.50 59.01
CA ALA A 106 61.68 101.04 59.76
C ALA A 106 60.46 100.85 58.83
N THR A 107 60.22 101.76 57.89
CA THR A 107 59.12 101.63 56.93
C THR A 107 59.32 100.43 56.01
N LEU A 108 60.52 100.23 55.46
CA LEU A 108 60.82 99.07 54.59
C LEU A 108 60.68 97.74 55.35
N SER A 109 61.10 97.69 56.61
CA SER A 109 60.95 96.50 57.45
C SER A 109 59.48 96.15 57.71
N ALA A 110 58.61 97.15 57.91
CA ALA A 110 57.19 96.93 58.11
C ALA A 110 56.52 96.42 56.82
N THR A 111 56.84 97.01 55.67
CA THR A 111 56.33 96.55 54.37
C THR A 111 56.78 95.12 54.07
N LEU A 112 58.02 94.76 54.38
CA LEU A 112 58.52 93.39 54.19
C LEU A 112 57.70 92.38 55.02
N ALA A 113 57.44 92.68 56.29
CA ALA A 113 56.66 91.81 57.17
C ALA A 113 55.21 91.64 56.68
N GLU A 114 54.58 92.71 56.20
CA GLU A 114 53.24 92.67 55.62
C GLU A 114 53.20 91.82 54.34
N THR A 115 54.19 91.98 53.45
CA THR A 115 54.27 91.15 52.23
C THR A 115 54.51 89.67 52.53
N GLN A 116 55.30 89.34 53.57
CA GLN A 116 55.50 87.96 54.01
C GLN A 116 54.21 87.34 54.53
N ALA A 117 53.48 88.04 55.40
CA ALA A 117 52.20 87.57 55.92
C ALA A 117 51.16 87.33 54.81
N ASN A 118 51.10 88.23 53.81
CA ASN A 118 50.20 88.08 52.67
C ASN A 118 50.58 86.87 51.80
N ASN A 119 51.88 86.67 51.55
CA ASN A 119 52.36 85.51 50.80
C ASN A 119 52.04 84.19 51.51
N ASP A 120 52.21 84.13 52.84
CA ASP A 120 51.88 82.94 53.62
C ASP A 120 50.37 82.62 53.57
N ALA A 121 49.51 83.64 53.65
CA ALA A 121 48.07 83.48 53.50
C ALA A 121 47.68 82.91 52.12
N ILE A 122 48.32 83.41 51.04
CA ILE A 122 48.10 82.90 49.68
C ILE A 122 48.57 81.45 49.56
N ILE A 123 49.74 81.11 50.13
CA ILE A 123 50.28 79.74 50.12
C ILE A 123 49.31 78.77 50.80
N ASP A 124 48.72 79.15 51.93
CA ASP A 124 47.79 78.27 52.64
C ASP A 124 46.45 78.12 51.91
N GLN A 125 45.97 79.17 51.24
CA GLN A 125 44.81 79.04 50.35
C GLN A 125 45.10 78.06 49.20
N LEU A 126 46.24 78.20 48.53
CA LEU A 126 46.64 77.32 47.42
C LEU A 126 46.81 75.86 47.88
N LYS A 127 47.35 75.62 49.08
CA LYS A 127 47.42 74.26 49.65
C LYS A 127 46.02 73.67 49.86
N GLY A 128 45.07 74.47 50.36
CA GLY A 128 43.68 74.05 50.52
C GLY A 128 43.02 73.67 49.19
N GLU A 129 43.21 74.48 48.15
CA GLU A 129 42.72 74.20 46.80
C GLU A 129 43.34 72.91 46.22
N VAL A 130 44.65 72.69 46.42
CA VAL A 130 45.32 71.45 45.97
C VAL A 130 44.75 70.22 46.65
N ILE A 131 44.44 70.28 47.95
CA ILE A 131 43.81 69.15 48.67
C ILE A 131 42.43 68.85 48.10
N ASN A 132 41.61 69.88 47.88
CA ASN A 132 40.28 69.73 47.30
C ASN A 132 40.34 69.13 45.88
N LEU A 133 41.25 69.61 45.04
CA LEU A 133 41.45 69.08 43.68
C LEU A 133 41.93 67.63 43.70
N LYS A 134 42.82 67.26 44.63
CA LYS A 134 43.26 65.86 44.80
C LYS A 134 42.11 64.95 45.17
N SER A 135 41.31 65.33 46.18
CA SER A 135 40.13 64.56 46.59
C SER A 135 39.14 64.41 45.44
N ARG A 136 38.91 65.48 44.66
CA ARG A 136 38.02 65.44 43.50
C ARG A 136 38.55 64.52 42.38
N ASN A 137 39.85 64.52 42.13
CA ASN A 137 40.48 63.62 41.16
C ASN A 137 40.35 62.15 41.58
N GLU A 138 40.54 61.84 42.86
CA GLU A 138 40.35 60.48 43.38
C GLU A 138 38.91 60.00 43.20
N GLU A 139 37.92 60.87 43.47
CA GLU A 139 36.50 60.55 43.24
C GLU A 139 36.19 60.30 41.76
N LEU A 140 36.73 61.13 40.86
CA LEU A 140 36.56 60.98 39.42
C LEU A 140 37.20 59.69 38.90
N LEU A 141 38.40 59.35 39.38
CA LEU A 141 39.06 58.08 39.03
C LEU A 141 38.23 56.87 39.47
N ARG A 142 37.65 56.92 40.68
CA ARG A 142 36.76 55.84 41.15
C ARG A 142 35.54 55.69 40.23
N LYS A 143 34.91 56.80 39.85
CA LYS A 143 33.77 56.81 38.92
C LYS A 143 34.14 56.30 37.53
N ILE A 144 35.32 56.64 37.02
CA ILE A 144 35.82 56.10 35.74
C ILE A 144 35.96 54.58 35.83
N ASN A 145 36.59 54.06 36.89
CA ASN A 145 36.77 52.62 37.06
C ASN A 145 35.44 51.87 37.22
N GLU A 146 34.47 52.44 37.95
CA GLU A 146 33.11 51.88 38.04
C GLU A 146 32.46 51.79 36.65
N ARG A 147 32.55 52.85 35.84
CA ARG A 147 32.01 52.88 34.47
C ARG A 147 32.74 51.94 33.51
N GLU A 148 34.05 51.79 33.64
CA GLU A 148 34.84 50.85 32.83
C GLU A 148 34.44 49.40 33.13
N ASN A 149 34.21 49.06 34.41
CA ASN A 149 33.72 47.74 34.80
C ASN A 149 32.30 47.47 34.27
N GLU A 150 31.39 48.45 34.38
CA GLU A 150 30.06 48.36 33.79
C GLU A 150 30.14 48.17 32.27
N ALA A 151 30.96 48.95 31.57
CA ALA A 151 31.18 48.85 30.13
C ALA A 151 31.74 47.46 29.75
N GLY A 152 32.69 46.92 30.51
CA GLY A 152 33.20 45.55 30.32
C GLY A 152 32.10 44.49 30.45
N GLY A 153 31.21 44.64 31.44
CA GLY A 153 30.05 43.76 31.60
C GLY A 153 29.07 43.84 30.42
N PHE A 154 28.80 45.04 29.90
CA PHE A 154 27.97 45.21 28.71
C PHE A 154 28.60 44.63 27.44
N VAL A 155 29.91 44.78 27.26
CA VAL A 155 30.63 44.21 26.11
C VAL A 155 30.57 42.68 26.12
N GLU A 156 30.78 42.05 27.28
CA GLU A 156 30.68 40.59 27.40
C GLU A 156 29.25 40.08 27.20
N SER A 157 28.25 40.84 27.67
CA SER A 157 26.83 40.54 27.40
C SER A 157 26.50 40.65 25.90
N ASP A 158 26.96 41.72 25.23
CA ASP A 158 26.77 41.91 23.79
C ASP A 158 27.46 40.81 22.98
N ARG A 159 28.66 40.38 23.39
CA ARG A 159 29.37 39.24 22.78
C ARG A 159 28.54 37.96 22.84
N LYS A 160 28.00 37.63 24.02
CA LYS A 160 27.10 36.46 24.20
C LYS A 160 25.83 36.57 23.37
N ASN A 161 25.22 37.74 23.32
CA ASN A 161 24.02 37.96 22.51
C ASN A 161 24.30 37.79 21.02
N ARG A 162 25.44 38.27 20.52
CA ARG A 162 25.85 38.04 19.12
C ARG A 162 26.05 36.56 18.79
N GLU A 163 26.66 35.80 19.69
CA GLU A 163 26.82 34.35 19.52
C GLU A 163 25.46 33.63 19.47
N ILE A 164 24.51 34.02 20.32
CA ILE A 164 23.15 33.47 20.32
C ILE A 164 22.43 33.82 19.02
N ILE A 165 22.51 35.08 18.58
CA ILE A 165 21.90 35.53 17.31
C ILE A 165 22.49 34.75 16.12
N GLN A 166 23.81 34.50 16.10
CA GLN A 166 24.42 33.70 15.04
C GLN A 166 23.91 32.26 15.03
N LYS A 167 23.80 31.62 16.21
CA LYS A 167 23.24 30.26 16.32
C LYS A 167 21.79 30.22 15.85
N LEU A 168 20.95 31.15 16.32
CA LEU A 168 19.54 31.24 15.92
C LEU A 168 19.38 31.49 14.42
N ASN A 169 20.24 32.33 13.81
CA ASN A 169 20.21 32.55 12.37
C ASN A 169 20.62 31.30 11.58
N ALA A 170 21.61 30.55 12.07
CA ALA A 170 22.01 29.29 11.46
C ALA A 170 20.89 28.24 11.56
N ASP A 171 20.25 28.13 12.72
CA ASP A 171 19.11 27.23 12.93
C ASP A 171 17.92 27.64 12.07
N PHE A 172 17.60 28.93 11.99
CA PHE A 172 16.54 29.45 11.14
C PHE A 172 16.79 29.11 9.67
N ALA A 173 18.01 29.37 9.17
CA ALA A 173 18.38 29.01 7.80
C ALA A 173 18.26 27.49 7.54
N GLY A 174 18.66 26.66 8.50
CA GLY A 174 18.51 25.20 8.43
C GLY A 174 17.05 24.75 8.42
N LEU A 175 16.19 25.37 9.24
CA LEU A 175 14.75 25.11 9.26
C LEU A 175 14.07 25.56 7.96
N THR A 176 14.42 26.73 7.42
CA THR A 176 13.91 27.22 6.14
C THR A 176 14.26 26.26 5.01
N ALA A 177 15.50 25.81 4.92
CA ALA A 177 15.92 24.84 3.90
C ALA A 177 15.15 23.51 4.00
N ARG A 178 14.92 23.00 5.22
CA ARG A 178 14.09 21.80 5.45
C ARG A 178 12.64 22.03 5.08
N TYR A 179 12.08 23.19 5.43
CA TYR A 179 10.72 23.56 5.05
C TYR A 179 10.55 23.58 3.53
N ASP A 180 11.48 24.22 2.81
CA ASP A 180 11.46 24.28 1.35
C ASP A 180 11.55 22.88 0.72
N GLN A 181 12.43 22.01 1.26
CA GLN A 181 12.55 20.63 0.82
C GLN A 181 11.25 19.83 1.03
N VAL A 182 10.65 19.91 2.22
CA VAL A 182 9.40 19.23 2.53
C VAL A 182 8.25 19.77 1.69
N ASN A 183 8.21 21.08 1.46
CA ASN A 183 7.21 21.72 0.62
C ASN A 183 7.33 21.26 -0.84
N LEU A 184 8.55 21.13 -1.36
CA LEU A 184 8.80 20.55 -2.68
C LEU A 184 8.25 19.12 -2.77
N GLN A 185 8.60 18.26 -1.81
CA GLN A 185 8.10 16.87 -1.75
C GLN A 185 6.57 16.80 -1.62
N TYR A 186 5.98 17.71 -0.84
CA TYR A 186 4.53 17.82 -0.70
C TYR A 186 3.87 18.17 -2.04
N THR A 187 4.41 19.15 -2.77
CA THR A 187 3.87 19.53 -4.09
C THR A 187 4.01 18.42 -5.13
N GLU A 188 5.14 17.69 -5.15
CA GLU A 188 5.33 16.53 -6.02
C GLU A 188 4.36 15.40 -5.66
N SER A 189 4.19 15.10 -4.37
CA SER A 189 3.25 14.08 -3.88
C SER A 189 1.80 14.45 -4.19
N GLN A 190 1.45 15.74 -4.12
CA GLN A 190 0.13 16.22 -4.48
C GLN A 190 -0.12 16.07 -5.98
N LYS A 191 0.88 16.35 -6.82
CA LYS A 191 0.80 16.15 -8.27
C LYS A 191 0.62 14.68 -8.64
N THR A 192 1.40 13.78 -8.03
CA THR A 192 1.27 12.34 -8.28
C THR A 192 -0.07 11.79 -7.80
N LEU A 193 -0.56 12.22 -6.63
CA LEU A 193 -1.91 11.87 -6.16
C LEU A 193 -3.00 12.33 -7.13
N SER A 194 -2.90 13.55 -7.68
CA SER A 194 -3.84 14.04 -8.68
C SER A 194 -3.83 13.19 -9.95
N GLN A 195 -2.64 12.81 -10.44
CA GLN A 195 -2.50 11.95 -11.62
C GLN A 195 -3.05 10.54 -11.37
N LEU A 196 -2.76 9.95 -10.20
CA LEU A 196 -3.26 8.64 -9.82
C LEU A 196 -4.79 8.64 -9.70
N ARG A 197 -5.38 9.69 -9.13
CA ARG A 197 -6.85 9.85 -9.07
C ARG A 197 -7.47 9.93 -10.46
N GLN A 198 -6.88 10.74 -11.36
CA GLN A 198 -7.36 10.84 -12.74
C GLN A 198 -7.26 9.50 -13.47
N ASN A 199 -6.13 8.80 -13.35
CA ASN A 199 -5.96 7.47 -13.95
C ASN A 199 -6.96 6.46 -13.38
N GLU A 200 -7.25 6.49 -12.07
CA GLU A 200 -8.22 5.59 -11.47
C GLU A 200 -9.65 5.90 -11.94
N GLU A 201 -10.02 7.18 -12.05
CA GLU A 201 -11.29 7.60 -12.64
C GLU A 201 -11.44 7.19 -14.11
N GLU A 202 -10.37 7.25 -14.90
CA GLU A 202 -10.34 6.77 -16.28
C GLU A 202 -10.47 5.23 -16.33
N ARG A 203 -9.78 4.51 -15.43
CA ARG A 203 -9.90 3.04 -15.31
C ARG A 203 -11.31 2.62 -14.92
N VAL A 204 -11.93 3.29 -13.94
CA VAL A 204 -13.30 3.04 -13.50
C VAL A 204 -14.27 3.30 -14.66
N ARG A 205 -14.15 4.44 -15.36
CA ARG A 205 -14.97 4.73 -16.55
C ARG A 205 -14.82 3.67 -17.65
N ALA A 206 -13.59 3.25 -17.95
CA ALA A 206 -13.35 2.21 -18.95
C ALA A 206 -13.93 0.85 -18.52
N HIS A 207 -13.88 0.55 -17.22
CA HIS A 207 -14.46 -0.66 -16.65
C HIS A 207 -16.00 -0.62 -16.71
N ASP A 208 -16.63 0.50 -16.35
CA ASP A 208 -18.08 0.67 -16.43
C ASP A 208 -18.59 0.59 -17.88
N ALA A 209 -17.83 1.16 -18.83
CA ALA A 209 -18.13 1.02 -20.26
C ALA A 209 -18.10 -0.46 -20.71
N ARG A 210 -17.06 -1.21 -20.32
CA ARG A 210 -16.97 -2.66 -20.61
C ARG A 210 -18.08 -3.45 -19.92
N ILE A 211 -18.44 -3.14 -18.68
CA ILE A 211 -19.58 -3.78 -18.00
C ILE A 211 -20.85 -3.53 -18.79
N THR A 212 -21.07 -2.30 -19.24
CA THR A 212 -22.27 -1.93 -20.01
C THR A 212 -22.34 -2.70 -21.33
N GLU A 213 -21.22 -2.79 -22.05
CA GLU A 213 -21.10 -3.62 -23.26
C GLU A 213 -21.37 -5.10 -22.98
N LEU A 214 -20.80 -5.66 -21.90
CA LEU A 214 -21.02 -7.05 -21.49
C LEU A 214 -22.48 -7.31 -21.09
N MET A 215 -23.12 -6.37 -20.41
CA MET A 215 -24.55 -6.47 -20.06
C MET A 215 -25.42 -6.47 -21.31
N ALA A 216 -25.11 -5.61 -22.29
CA ALA A 216 -25.82 -5.59 -23.57
C ALA A 216 -25.64 -6.90 -24.34
N LEU A 217 -24.41 -7.42 -24.42
CA LEU A 217 -24.11 -8.70 -25.07
C LEU A 217 -24.79 -9.88 -24.36
N LYS A 218 -24.77 -9.90 -23.02
CA LYS A 218 -25.44 -10.93 -22.22
C LYS A 218 -26.95 -10.93 -22.51
N LYS A 219 -27.57 -9.75 -22.54
CA LYS A 219 -29.00 -9.60 -22.87
C LYS A 219 -29.29 -10.13 -24.27
N GLN A 220 -28.48 -9.76 -25.26
CA GLN A 220 -28.63 -10.25 -26.63
C GLN A 220 -28.53 -11.78 -26.70
N LEU A 221 -27.60 -12.39 -25.96
CA LEU A 221 -27.45 -13.85 -25.91
C LEU A 221 -28.65 -14.53 -25.24
N GLU A 222 -29.19 -13.95 -24.16
CA GLU A 222 -30.42 -14.44 -23.51
C GLU A 222 -31.62 -14.36 -24.46
N ASP A 223 -31.78 -13.26 -25.18
CA ASP A 223 -32.83 -13.05 -26.18
C ASP A 223 -32.69 -14.04 -27.35
N ASP A 224 -31.48 -14.23 -27.89
CA ASP A 224 -31.20 -15.20 -28.95
C ASP A 224 -31.46 -16.64 -28.47
N ARG A 225 -31.11 -16.98 -27.22
CA ARG A 225 -31.40 -18.32 -26.67
C ARG A 225 -32.90 -18.58 -26.58
N LEU A 226 -33.67 -17.59 -26.13
CA LEU A 226 -35.13 -17.68 -26.07
C LEU A 226 -35.73 -17.82 -27.48
N ARG A 227 -35.22 -17.05 -28.46
CA ARG A 227 -35.66 -17.15 -29.86
C ARG A 227 -35.40 -18.55 -30.43
N VAL A 228 -34.19 -19.07 -30.29
CA VAL A 228 -33.83 -20.41 -30.81
C VAL A 228 -34.67 -21.50 -30.14
N GLN A 229 -34.95 -21.37 -28.85
CA GLN A 229 -35.80 -22.33 -28.14
C GLN A 229 -37.25 -22.26 -28.62
N ALA A 230 -37.80 -21.06 -28.81
CA ALA A 230 -39.14 -20.89 -29.38
C ALA A 230 -39.23 -21.45 -30.82
N GLU A 231 -38.23 -21.19 -31.66
CA GLU A 231 -38.15 -21.73 -33.03
C GLU A 231 -38.12 -23.27 -33.03
N ARG A 232 -37.38 -23.89 -32.11
CA ARG A 232 -37.35 -25.36 -31.96
C ARG A 232 -38.70 -25.90 -31.49
N ASP A 233 -39.31 -25.27 -30.50
CA ASP A 233 -40.62 -25.70 -29.98
C ASP A 233 -41.72 -25.53 -31.05
N ASP A 234 -41.65 -24.47 -31.85
CA ASP A 234 -42.53 -24.25 -33.00
C ASP A 234 -42.33 -25.29 -34.10
N ALA A 235 -41.08 -25.64 -34.43
CA ALA A 235 -40.77 -26.68 -35.41
C ALA A 235 -41.31 -28.04 -34.99
N ILE A 236 -41.11 -28.43 -33.72
CA ILE A 236 -41.63 -29.68 -33.16
C ILE A 236 -43.17 -29.68 -33.19
N ARG A 237 -43.81 -28.56 -32.82
CA ARG A 237 -45.28 -28.43 -32.89
C ARG A 237 -45.81 -28.54 -34.31
N ALA A 238 -45.12 -27.95 -35.28
CA ALA A 238 -45.49 -28.03 -36.70
C ALA A 238 -45.39 -29.47 -37.20
N GLU A 239 -44.28 -30.17 -36.92
CA GLU A 239 -44.09 -31.58 -37.28
C GLU A 239 -45.19 -32.48 -36.72
N PHE A 240 -45.49 -32.35 -35.42
CA PHE A 240 -46.60 -33.11 -34.81
C PHE A 240 -47.96 -32.78 -35.43
N SER A 241 -48.22 -31.51 -35.79
CA SER A 241 -49.45 -31.11 -36.45
C SER A 241 -49.61 -31.75 -37.84
N GLU A 242 -48.52 -31.84 -38.61
CA GLU A 242 -48.50 -32.53 -39.90
C GLU A 242 -48.75 -34.05 -39.75
N MET A 243 -48.14 -34.67 -38.74
CA MET A 243 -48.38 -36.08 -38.42
C MET A 243 -49.85 -36.34 -38.06
N GLU A 244 -50.46 -35.49 -37.23
CA GLU A 244 -51.88 -35.61 -36.86
C GLU A 244 -52.82 -35.43 -38.06
N GLN A 245 -52.51 -34.51 -38.99
CA GLN A 245 -53.27 -34.38 -40.24
C GLN A 245 -53.19 -35.65 -41.08
N THR A 246 -52.01 -36.28 -41.15
CA THR A 246 -51.79 -37.54 -41.87
C THR A 246 -52.63 -38.66 -41.25
N TRP A 247 -52.67 -38.76 -39.92
CA TRP A 247 -53.47 -39.77 -39.22
C TRP A 247 -54.97 -39.57 -39.39
N ARG A 248 -55.47 -38.32 -39.36
CA ARG A 248 -56.89 -38.03 -39.59
C ARG A 248 -57.37 -38.44 -40.97
N ARG A 249 -56.52 -38.34 -41.98
CA ARG A 249 -56.84 -38.71 -43.38
C ARG A 249 -56.52 -40.18 -43.69
N HIS A 250 -55.85 -40.90 -42.79
CA HIS A 250 -55.35 -42.26 -43.05
C HIS A 250 -56.46 -43.26 -43.39
N GLU A 251 -57.55 -43.28 -42.60
CA GLU A 251 -58.65 -44.23 -42.84
C GLU A 251 -59.28 -44.04 -44.23
N GLU A 252 -59.58 -42.79 -44.60
CA GLU A 252 -60.15 -42.44 -45.90
C GLU A 252 -59.17 -42.74 -47.05
N ALA A 253 -57.87 -42.44 -46.86
CA ALA A 253 -56.84 -42.71 -47.86
C ALA A 253 -56.66 -44.22 -48.13
N VAL A 254 -56.70 -45.05 -47.08
CA VAL A 254 -56.62 -46.51 -47.20
C VAL A 254 -57.83 -47.04 -47.97
N GLU A 255 -59.04 -46.58 -47.64
CA GLU A 255 -60.26 -46.98 -48.35
C GLU A 255 -60.19 -46.64 -49.85
N GLN A 256 -59.83 -45.39 -50.19
CA GLN A 256 -59.69 -44.96 -51.58
C GLN A 256 -58.64 -45.78 -52.35
N THR A 257 -57.51 -46.07 -51.70
CA THR A 257 -56.43 -46.88 -52.27
C THR A 257 -56.89 -48.31 -52.55
N LEU A 258 -57.56 -48.95 -51.59
CA LEU A 258 -58.09 -50.31 -51.76
C LEU A 258 -59.14 -50.38 -52.87
N ARG A 259 -60.05 -49.40 -52.93
CA ARG A 259 -61.05 -49.31 -54.02
C ARG A 259 -60.37 -49.17 -55.39
N SER A 260 -59.32 -48.34 -55.49
CA SER A 260 -58.56 -48.17 -56.73
C SER A 260 -57.81 -49.44 -57.14
N ILE A 261 -57.16 -50.13 -56.20
CA ILE A 261 -56.49 -51.41 -56.43
C ILE A 261 -57.50 -52.46 -56.92
N CYS A 262 -58.65 -52.57 -56.27
CA CYS A 262 -59.70 -53.50 -56.68
C CYS A 262 -60.22 -53.23 -58.09
N GLN A 263 -60.46 -51.97 -58.44
CA GLN A 263 -60.88 -51.58 -59.79
C GLN A 263 -59.82 -51.94 -60.84
N ARG A 264 -58.55 -51.62 -60.56
CA ARG A 264 -57.43 -51.88 -61.50
C ARG A 264 -57.18 -53.37 -61.73
N HIS A 265 -57.30 -54.18 -60.68
CA HIS A 265 -56.99 -55.61 -60.73
C HIS A 265 -58.22 -56.52 -60.83
N THR A 266 -59.41 -55.96 -61.11
CA THR A 266 -60.67 -56.72 -61.24
C THR A 266 -60.93 -57.62 -60.02
N LEU A 267 -60.82 -57.05 -58.82
CA LEU A 267 -61.17 -57.70 -57.56
C LEU A 267 -62.47 -57.11 -57.01
N GLU A 268 -63.25 -57.92 -56.31
CA GLU A 268 -64.49 -57.46 -55.70
C GLU A 268 -64.21 -56.82 -54.33
N TYR A 269 -64.46 -55.51 -54.24
CA TYR A 269 -64.43 -54.77 -52.99
C TYR A 269 -65.78 -54.90 -52.29
N CYS A 270 -65.79 -55.35 -51.04
CA CYS A 270 -67.00 -55.49 -50.25
C CYS A 270 -67.25 -54.20 -49.45
N ASP A 271 -68.29 -53.45 -49.83
CA ASP A 271 -68.72 -52.30 -49.06
C ASP A 271 -69.16 -52.70 -47.65
N LYS A 272 -68.91 -51.83 -46.65
CA LYS A 272 -69.27 -52.04 -45.23
C LYS A 272 -70.73 -52.46 -45.01
N GLU A 273 -71.64 -52.09 -45.92
CA GLU A 273 -73.07 -52.39 -45.87
C GLU A 273 -73.46 -53.74 -46.48
N LYS A 274 -72.64 -54.28 -47.39
CA LYS A 274 -72.88 -55.55 -48.10
C LYS A 274 -72.16 -56.74 -47.46
N PHE A 275 -71.32 -56.49 -46.45
CA PHE A 275 -70.64 -57.53 -45.72
C PHE A 275 -71.67 -58.47 -45.06
N PRO A 276 -71.54 -59.81 -45.19
CA PRO A 276 -72.59 -60.78 -44.84
C PRO A 276 -72.97 -60.88 -43.34
N LEU A 277 -72.43 -60.02 -42.47
CA LEU A 277 -72.75 -59.96 -41.05
C LEU A 277 -73.39 -58.63 -40.64
N SER A 278 -74.60 -58.74 -40.10
CA SER A 278 -75.29 -57.63 -39.45
C SER A 278 -74.62 -57.30 -38.11
N GLY A 279 -73.99 -56.11 -38.02
CA GLY A 279 -73.45 -55.56 -36.77
C GLY A 279 -71.92 -55.66 -36.56
N LYS A 280 -71.17 -56.36 -37.42
CA LYS A 280 -69.69 -56.44 -37.35
C LYS A 280 -69.06 -56.06 -38.69
N LYS A 281 -68.98 -54.75 -38.94
CA LYS A 281 -68.47 -54.20 -40.21
C LYS A 281 -66.96 -53.99 -40.08
N PRO A 282 -66.11 -54.68 -40.86
CA PRO A 282 -64.70 -54.32 -41.00
C PRO A 282 -64.55 -52.98 -41.72
N ASP A 283 -63.43 -52.29 -41.52
CA ASP A 283 -63.19 -51.01 -42.22
C ASP A 283 -63.08 -51.22 -43.74
N ASN A 284 -62.36 -52.25 -44.16
CA ASN A 284 -62.30 -52.66 -45.56
C ASN A 284 -62.25 -54.19 -45.67
N ALA A 285 -62.95 -54.74 -46.66
CA ALA A 285 -62.93 -56.18 -46.94
C ALA A 285 -62.91 -56.44 -48.45
N LEU A 286 -62.08 -57.39 -48.88
CA LEU A 286 -61.95 -57.80 -50.27
C LEU A 286 -62.35 -59.27 -50.38
N LEU A 287 -63.05 -59.64 -51.46
CA LEU A 287 -63.34 -61.03 -51.77
C LEU A 287 -62.22 -61.59 -52.66
N ILE A 288 -61.50 -62.60 -52.16
CA ILE A 288 -60.42 -63.29 -52.88
C ILE A 288 -60.58 -64.79 -52.62
N ALA A 289 -60.63 -65.61 -53.67
CA ALA A 289 -60.79 -67.07 -53.55
C ALA A 289 -62.02 -67.48 -52.69
N ASP A 290 -63.17 -66.87 -52.95
CA ASP A 290 -64.43 -67.06 -52.22
C ASP A 290 -64.36 -66.79 -50.71
N GLN A 291 -63.29 -66.15 -50.22
CA GLN A 291 -63.11 -65.76 -48.83
C GLN A 291 -62.93 -64.24 -48.69
N TYR A 292 -63.47 -63.69 -47.60
CA TYR A 292 -63.27 -62.28 -47.26
C TYR A 292 -61.92 -62.10 -46.56
N VAL A 293 -61.06 -61.25 -47.13
CA VAL A 293 -59.81 -60.79 -46.53
C VAL A 293 -60.02 -59.40 -45.94
N ILE A 294 -59.64 -59.22 -44.67
CA ILE A 294 -59.94 -58.00 -43.91
C ILE A 294 -58.72 -57.09 -43.86
N PHE A 295 -58.94 -55.82 -44.19
CA PHE A 295 -57.98 -54.73 -44.09
C PHE A 295 -58.55 -53.64 -43.17
N ASP A 296 -58.09 -53.63 -41.93
CA ASP A 296 -58.62 -52.76 -40.88
C ASP A 296 -57.65 -51.59 -40.65
N ALA A 297 -58.08 -50.35 -40.93
CA ALA A 297 -57.20 -49.19 -40.84
C ALA A 297 -57.03 -48.77 -39.38
N LYS A 298 -55.78 -48.53 -38.95
CA LYS A 298 -55.46 -48.14 -37.57
C LYS A 298 -54.41 -47.06 -37.53
N SER A 299 -54.74 -45.94 -36.89
CA SER A 299 -53.85 -44.80 -36.68
C SER A 299 -53.90 -44.33 -35.22
N PRO A 300 -52.85 -43.67 -34.72
CA PRO A 300 -52.91 -42.94 -33.46
C PRO A 300 -53.96 -41.83 -33.55
N LYS A 301 -54.60 -41.51 -32.43
CA LYS A 301 -55.54 -40.38 -32.39
C LYS A 301 -54.82 -39.05 -32.20
N ASN A 302 -53.83 -39.03 -31.29
CA ASN A 302 -53.10 -37.84 -30.89
C ASN A 302 -51.60 -38.17 -30.71
N SER A 303 -50.77 -37.14 -30.74
CA SER A 303 -49.31 -37.22 -30.51
C SER A 303 -48.93 -37.93 -29.19
N ASP A 304 -49.71 -37.73 -28.12
CA ASP A 304 -49.47 -38.35 -26.81
C ASP A 304 -49.65 -39.89 -26.79
N GLU A 305 -50.44 -40.44 -27.72
CA GLU A 305 -50.71 -41.88 -27.79
C GLU A 305 -49.65 -42.64 -28.60
N LEU A 306 -48.73 -41.94 -29.28
CA LEU A 306 -47.72 -42.54 -30.15
C LEU A 306 -46.77 -43.49 -29.39
N GLY A 307 -46.40 -43.12 -28.15
CA GLY A 307 -45.58 -43.98 -27.28
C GLY A 307 -46.28 -45.28 -26.85
N ASN A 308 -47.62 -45.28 -26.82
CA ASN A 308 -48.43 -46.44 -26.45
C ASN A 308 -49.02 -47.18 -27.67
N PHE A 309 -48.63 -46.77 -28.89
CA PHE A 309 -49.22 -47.28 -30.12
C PHE A 309 -49.06 -48.79 -30.27
N ARG A 310 -47.95 -49.36 -29.80
CA ARG A 310 -47.74 -50.81 -29.73
C ARG A 310 -48.83 -51.54 -28.96
N GLN A 311 -49.15 -51.06 -27.76
CA GLN A 311 -50.16 -51.69 -26.91
C GLN A 311 -51.55 -51.53 -27.53
N TYR A 312 -51.80 -50.40 -28.18
CA TYR A 312 -53.00 -50.18 -28.96
C TYR A 312 -53.13 -51.23 -30.08
N ILE A 313 -52.10 -51.43 -30.90
CA ILE A 313 -52.12 -52.43 -31.99
C ILE A 313 -52.34 -53.85 -31.47
N LYS A 314 -51.69 -54.24 -30.35
CA LYS A 314 -51.95 -55.55 -29.72
C LYS A 314 -53.42 -55.72 -29.30
N THR A 315 -54.00 -54.69 -28.70
CA THR A 315 -55.42 -54.69 -28.30
C THR A 315 -56.35 -54.78 -29.52
N GLN A 316 -56.00 -54.11 -30.63
CA GLN A 316 -56.76 -54.20 -31.88
C GLN A 316 -56.62 -55.57 -32.55
N ALA A 317 -55.43 -56.18 -32.50
CA ALA A 317 -55.20 -57.55 -32.97
C ALA A 317 -56.08 -58.56 -32.22
N GLU A 318 -56.28 -58.40 -30.91
CA GLU A 318 -57.24 -59.23 -30.16
C GLU A 318 -58.69 -58.95 -30.56
N ALA A 319 -59.03 -57.68 -30.83
CA ALA A 319 -60.39 -57.28 -31.21
C ALA A 319 -60.85 -57.84 -32.57
N VAL A 320 -59.92 -58.07 -33.51
CA VAL A 320 -60.24 -58.64 -34.83
C VAL A 320 -60.61 -60.13 -34.77
N LYS A 321 -60.41 -60.82 -33.63
CA LYS A 321 -60.92 -62.19 -33.37
C LYS A 321 -62.42 -62.33 -33.65
N LYS A 322 -63.18 -61.23 -33.58
CA LYS A 322 -64.62 -61.22 -33.87
C LYS A 322 -64.98 -61.63 -35.30
N TYR A 323 -64.04 -61.52 -36.24
CA TYR A 323 -64.22 -61.85 -37.66
C TYR A 323 -63.81 -63.29 -38.01
N THR A 324 -62.88 -63.88 -37.25
CA THR A 324 -62.29 -65.21 -37.55
C THR A 324 -63.18 -66.39 -37.14
N LYS A 325 -64.36 -66.11 -36.58
CA LYS A 325 -65.36 -67.12 -36.18
C LYS A 325 -66.17 -67.66 -37.36
N GLU A 326 -66.04 -67.04 -38.54
CA GLU A 326 -66.83 -67.32 -39.72
C GLU A 326 -65.99 -68.07 -40.76
N ASP A 327 -66.54 -69.12 -41.35
CA ASP A 327 -65.80 -70.00 -42.26
C ASP A 327 -65.42 -69.33 -43.59
N ASN A 328 -66.16 -68.29 -43.97
CA ASN A 328 -65.95 -67.53 -45.22
C ASN A 328 -64.95 -66.37 -45.05
N VAL A 329 -64.32 -66.22 -43.89
CA VAL A 329 -63.32 -65.18 -43.63
C VAL A 329 -61.94 -65.82 -43.55
N LYS A 330 -60.97 -65.24 -44.27
CA LYS A 330 -59.60 -65.71 -44.22
C LYS A 330 -59.01 -65.47 -42.82
N LYS A 331 -58.24 -66.43 -42.31
CA LYS A 331 -57.60 -66.34 -41.00
C LYS A 331 -56.38 -65.42 -40.96
N ASP A 332 -55.99 -64.85 -42.10
CA ASP A 332 -54.96 -63.82 -42.21
C ASP A 332 -55.65 -62.44 -42.24
N ILE A 333 -55.42 -61.62 -41.22
CA ILE A 333 -56.00 -60.28 -41.09
C ILE A 333 -54.90 -59.22 -41.18
N PHE A 334 -55.17 -58.13 -41.90
CA PHE A 334 -54.22 -57.05 -42.12
C PHE A 334 -54.65 -55.78 -41.38
N LEU A 335 -53.84 -55.30 -40.44
CA LEU A 335 -53.99 -54.00 -39.81
C LEU A 335 -53.18 -52.98 -40.59
N VAL A 336 -53.85 -51.99 -41.19
CA VAL A 336 -53.20 -51.01 -42.07
C VAL A 336 -52.84 -49.75 -41.28
N VAL A 337 -51.54 -49.49 -41.10
CA VAL A 337 -51.03 -48.37 -40.30
C VAL A 337 -50.30 -47.32 -41.16
N PRO A 338 -50.24 -46.04 -40.71
CA PRO A 338 -49.42 -45.03 -41.36
C PRO A 338 -47.93 -45.37 -41.30
N ALA A 339 -47.16 -45.05 -42.34
CA ALA A 339 -45.73 -45.38 -42.40
C ALA A 339 -44.92 -44.75 -41.24
N ASN A 340 -45.27 -43.53 -40.83
CA ASN A 340 -44.62 -42.81 -39.72
C ASN A 340 -44.86 -43.42 -38.32
N THR A 341 -45.65 -44.49 -38.23
CA THR A 341 -45.90 -45.21 -36.96
C THR A 341 -45.13 -46.52 -36.84
N LEU A 342 -44.46 -46.95 -37.92
CA LEU A 342 -43.77 -48.24 -37.98
C LEU A 342 -42.59 -48.31 -37.01
N ASP A 343 -41.85 -47.22 -36.83
CA ASP A 343 -40.69 -47.14 -35.92
C ASP A 343 -41.05 -47.35 -34.44
N TYR A 344 -42.33 -47.25 -34.09
CA TYR A 344 -42.84 -47.47 -32.75
C TYR A 344 -43.29 -48.93 -32.50
N LEU A 345 -43.19 -49.80 -33.51
CA LEU A 345 -43.59 -51.21 -33.47
C LEU A 345 -42.35 -52.12 -33.60
N ASP A 346 -42.13 -52.99 -32.61
CA ASP A 346 -41.03 -53.98 -32.68
C ASP A 346 -41.38 -55.18 -33.56
N GLU A 347 -42.66 -55.53 -33.63
CA GLU A 347 -43.17 -56.70 -34.32
C GLU A 347 -44.35 -56.29 -35.21
N VAL A 348 -44.25 -56.62 -36.50
CA VAL A 348 -45.28 -56.36 -37.52
C VAL A 348 -46.12 -57.59 -37.83
N HIS A 349 -45.86 -58.69 -37.13
CA HIS A 349 -46.60 -59.95 -37.25
C HIS A 349 -46.95 -60.45 -35.85
N LEU A 350 -48.23 -60.75 -35.62
CA LEU A 350 -48.76 -61.20 -34.34
C LEU A 350 -49.46 -62.55 -34.55
N ASP A 351 -48.90 -63.61 -33.97
CA ASP A 351 -49.46 -64.95 -33.99
C ASP A 351 -50.49 -65.13 -32.87
N MET A 352 -51.76 -65.28 -33.25
CA MET A 352 -52.89 -65.43 -32.33
C MET A 352 -53.36 -66.89 -32.22
N ALA A 353 -52.52 -67.85 -32.64
CA ALA A 353 -52.73 -69.31 -32.69
C ALA A 353 -53.87 -69.78 -33.63
N GLU A 354 -55.07 -69.23 -33.48
CA GLU A 354 -56.24 -69.56 -34.32
C GLU A 354 -56.27 -68.76 -35.63
N TYR A 355 -55.55 -67.64 -35.69
CA TYR A 355 -55.49 -66.71 -36.81
C TYR A 355 -54.19 -65.88 -36.75
N GLN A 356 -53.83 -65.22 -37.86
CA GLN A 356 -52.61 -64.44 -38.00
C GLN A 356 -52.95 -62.98 -38.27
N VAL A 357 -52.26 -62.05 -37.59
CA VAL A 357 -52.43 -60.61 -37.82
C VAL A 357 -51.13 -60.00 -38.33
N TYR A 358 -51.22 -59.31 -39.46
CA TYR A 358 -50.10 -58.62 -40.10
C TYR A 358 -50.33 -57.11 -40.05
N VAL A 359 -49.36 -56.37 -39.52
CA VAL A 359 -49.36 -54.91 -39.52
C VAL A 359 -48.64 -54.44 -40.78
N VAL A 360 -49.35 -53.71 -41.63
CA VAL A 360 -48.89 -53.36 -42.97
C VAL A 360 -49.08 -51.88 -43.23
N THR A 361 -48.24 -51.29 -44.07
CA THR A 361 -48.37 -49.87 -44.45
C THR A 361 -49.20 -49.72 -45.72
N HIS A 362 -49.71 -48.51 -45.94
CA HIS A 362 -50.49 -48.18 -47.14
C HIS A 362 -49.77 -48.55 -48.46
N ASP A 363 -48.46 -48.31 -48.56
CA ASP A 363 -47.65 -48.63 -49.76
C ASP A 363 -47.56 -50.13 -50.06
N SER A 364 -47.77 -50.98 -49.04
CA SER A 364 -47.62 -52.43 -49.15
C SER A 364 -48.92 -53.13 -49.59
N LEU A 365 -50.05 -52.40 -49.64
CA LEU A 365 -51.37 -52.98 -49.91
C LEU A 365 -51.43 -53.65 -51.28
N GLU A 366 -50.98 -52.98 -52.34
CA GLU A 366 -51.05 -53.52 -53.70
C GLU A 366 -50.21 -54.80 -53.89
N PRO A 367 -48.93 -54.85 -53.47
CA PRO A 367 -48.15 -56.09 -53.50
C PRO A 367 -48.80 -57.26 -52.75
N ILE A 368 -49.37 -57.00 -51.56
CA ILE A 368 -50.02 -58.04 -50.74
C ILE A 368 -51.28 -58.56 -51.43
N ILE A 369 -52.12 -57.68 -51.95
CA ILE A 369 -53.35 -58.05 -52.64
C ILE A 369 -53.05 -58.87 -53.90
N LEU A 370 -52.02 -58.48 -54.67
CA LEU A 370 -51.58 -59.26 -55.83
C LEU A 370 -51.02 -60.63 -55.44
N ALA A 371 -50.28 -60.73 -54.32
CA ALA A 371 -49.81 -62.01 -53.82
C ALA A 371 -50.98 -62.92 -53.40
N LEU A 372 -51.98 -62.38 -52.70
CA LEU A 372 -53.19 -63.11 -52.32
C LEU A 372 -54.00 -63.56 -53.53
N LYS A 373 -54.15 -62.70 -54.54
CA LYS A 373 -54.77 -63.05 -55.82
C LYS A 373 -54.00 -64.15 -56.55
N LYS A 374 -52.67 -64.12 -56.54
CA LYS A 374 -51.87 -65.19 -57.15
C LYS A 374 -52.04 -66.53 -56.42
N ILE A 375 -52.30 -66.53 -55.11
CA ILE A 375 -52.60 -67.76 -54.35
C ILE A 375 -53.94 -68.37 -54.79
N GLU A 376 -54.92 -67.56 -55.18
CA GLU A 376 -56.19 -68.03 -55.77
C GLU A 376 -55.96 -68.88 -57.02
N ASP A 377 -55.04 -68.48 -57.91
CA ASP A 377 -54.69 -69.25 -59.11
C ASP A 377 -54.18 -70.67 -58.78
N TYR A 378 -53.51 -70.85 -57.64
CA TYR A 378 -53.00 -72.15 -57.18
C TYR A 378 -54.05 -73.02 -56.48
N GLN A 379 -55.16 -72.45 -56.01
CA GLN A 379 -56.23 -73.19 -55.32
C GLN A 379 -57.11 -73.99 -56.29
N PHE A 380 -57.07 -73.69 -57.58
CA PHE A 380 -57.68 -74.54 -58.60
C PHE A 380 -56.81 -75.78 -58.83
N VAL A 381 -57.22 -76.92 -58.25
CA VAL A 381 -56.68 -78.26 -58.53
C VAL A 381 -56.55 -78.52 -60.04
N ASP A 382 -57.38 -77.88 -60.86
CA ASP A 382 -57.40 -77.91 -62.33
C ASP A 382 -56.18 -77.31 -63.04
N GLN A 383 -55.29 -76.63 -62.32
CA GLN A 383 -53.99 -76.18 -62.84
C GLN A 383 -52.78 -77.00 -62.38
N LEU A 384 -52.97 -78.00 -61.50
CA LEU A 384 -51.90 -78.97 -61.24
C LEU A 384 -51.62 -79.74 -62.54
N SER A 385 -50.36 -79.76 -62.97
CA SER A 385 -49.96 -80.56 -64.12
C SER A 385 -50.36 -82.02 -63.89
N PRO A 386 -50.68 -82.80 -64.94
CA PRO A 386 -50.93 -84.24 -64.80
C PRO A 386 -49.82 -84.95 -64.01
N GLU A 387 -48.58 -84.46 -64.13
CA GLU A 387 -47.39 -84.96 -63.46
C GLU A 387 -47.38 -84.70 -61.95
N ASP A 388 -47.85 -83.53 -61.50
CA ASP A 388 -47.91 -83.20 -60.07
C ASP A 388 -49.06 -83.96 -59.39
N ARG A 389 -50.17 -84.17 -60.10
CA ARG A 389 -51.25 -85.05 -59.65
C ARG A 389 -50.76 -86.50 -59.52
N GLU A 390 -49.98 -87.00 -60.47
CA GLU A 390 -49.38 -88.34 -60.43
C GLU A 390 -48.39 -88.48 -59.26
N LYS A 391 -47.55 -87.47 -59.00
CA LYS A 391 -46.63 -87.45 -57.86
C LYS A 391 -47.38 -87.50 -56.52
N ILE A 392 -48.44 -86.72 -56.35
CA ILE A 392 -49.26 -86.74 -55.13
C ILE A 392 -49.94 -88.11 -54.96
N CYS A 393 -50.57 -88.64 -56.02
CA CYS A 393 -51.17 -89.98 -56.02
C CYS A 393 -50.14 -91.07 -55.68
N HIS A 394 -48.92 -90.96 -56.19
CA HIS A 394 -47.83 -91.90 -55.90
C HIS A 394 -47.38 -91.83 -54.45
N VAL A 395 -47.23 -90.62 -53.88
CA VAL A 395 -46.85 -90.46 -52.48
C VAL A 395 -47.95 -90.99 -51.55
N ILE A 396 -49.21 -90.66 -51.83
CA ILE A 396 -50.35 -91.18 -51.07
C ILE A 396 -50.45 -92.71 -51.21
N GLY A 397 -50.24 -93.25 -52.41
CA GLY A 397 -50.21 -94.70 -52.67
C GLY A 397 -49.08 -95.41 -51.91
N LYS A 398 -47.87 -94.85 -51.92
CA LYS A 398 -46.72 -95.33 -51.13
C LYS A 398 -47.00 -95.27 -49.64
N PHE A 399 -47.56 -94.17 -49.15
CA PHE A 399 -47.93 -94.00 -47.76
C PHE A 399 -48.99 -95.03 -47.33
N ALA A 400 -50.06 -95.19 -48.12
CA ALA A 400 -51.09 -96.18 -47.87
C ALA A 400 -50.52 -97.60 -47.86
N HIS A 401 -49.63 -97.93 -48.81
CA HIS A 401 -49.01 -99.25 -48.87
C HIS A 401 -48.09 -99.51 -47.66
N ALA A 402 -47.21 -98.57 -47.33
CA ALA A 402 -46.31 -98.67 -46.18
C ALA A 402 -47.10 -98.81 -44.86
N THR A 403 -48.17 -98.05 -44.71
CA THR A 403 -49.06 -98.11 -43.54
C THR A 403 -49.76 -99.47 -43.44
N LYS A 404 -50.37 -99.97 -44.54
CA LYS A 404 -50.96 -101.32 -44.58
C LYS A 404 -49.93 -102.39 -44.22
N ARG A 405 -48.71 -102.28 -44.74
CA ARG A 405 -47.64 -103.24 -44.47
C ARG A 405 -47.20 -103.20 -43.01
N ARG A 406 -47.11 -102.01 -42.42
CA ARG A 406 -46.79 -101.85 -41.00
C ARG A 406 -47.85 -102.48 -40.11
N MET A 407 -49.14 -102.24 -40.40
CA MET A 407 -50.25 -102.87 -39.69
C MET A 407 -50.15 -104.40 -39.73
N GLN A 408 -49.91 -104.99 -40.90
CA GLN A 408 -49.72 -106.45 -41.04
C GLN A 408 -48.56 -106.99 -40.18
N ILE A 409 -47.42 -106.29 -40.16
CA ILE A 409 -46.24 -106.70 -39.37
C ILE A 409 -46.52 -106.59 -37.88
N ASP A 410 -47.11 -105.48 -37.44
CA ASP A 410 -47.43 -105.26 -36.03
C ASP A 410 -48.46 -106.29 -35.54
N THR A 411 -49.50 -106.60 -36.33
CA THR A 411 -50.47 -107.67 -36.02
C THR A 411 -49.80 -109.04 -35.91
N TYR A 412 -48.87 -109.37 -36.82
CA TYR A 412 -48.11 -110.63 -36.73
C TYR A 412 -47.32 -110.72 -35.42
N PHE A 413 -46.49 -109.71 -35.12
CA PHE A 413 -45.68 -109.73 -33.89
C PHE A 413 -46.56 -109.74 -32.64
N PHE A 414 -47.69 -109.04 -32.65
CA PHE A 414 -48.63 -109.08 -31.54
C PHE A 414 -49.14 -110.50 -31.29
N ASN A 415 -49.51 -111.23 -32.35
CA ASN A 415 -49.96 -112.61 -32.24
C ASN A 415 -48.86 -113.56 -31.72
N GLU A 416 -47.61 -113.41 -32.18
CA GLU A 416 -46.47 -114.18 -31.68
C GLU A 416 -46.17 -113.88 -30.20
N PHE A 417 -46.19 -112.60 -29.80
CA PHE A 417 -45.98 -112.22 -28.40
C PHE A 417 -47.11 -112.72 -27.50
N LEU A 418 -48.37 -112.68 -27.95
CA LEU A 418 -49.49 -113.29 -27.23
C LEU A 418 -49.30 -114.80 -27.06
N ALA A 419 -48.82 -115.51 -28.10
CA ALA A 419 -48.56 -116.94 -28.02
C ALA A 419 -47.45 -117.25 -26.99
N LEU A 420 -46.38 -116.43 -26.96
CA LEU A 420 -45.33 -116.54 -25.96
C LEU A 420 -45.86 -116.27 -24.55
N LEU A 421 -46.64 -115.20 -24.34
CA LEU A 421 -47.25 -114.89 -23.03
C LEU A 421 -48.15 -116.02 -22.53
N LYS A 422 -48.96 -116.63 -23.42
CA LYS A 422 -49.76 -117.82 -23.08
C LYS A 422 -48.91 -119.01 -22.68
N SER A 423 -47.76 -119.22 -23.33
CA SER A 423 -46.84 -120.29 -22.94
C SER A 423 -46.27 -120.06 -21.54
N CYS A 424 -46.12 -118.80 -21.10
CA CYS A 424 -45.69 -118.46 -19.75
C CYS A 424 -46.76 -118.77 -18.68
N GLU A 425 -48.05 -118.84 -19.01
CA GLU A 425 -49.12 -119.23 -18.07
C GLU A 425 -49.01 -120.70 -17.62
N SER A 426 -48.20 -121.53 -18.29
CA SER A 426 -47.96 -122.94 -17.94
C SER A 426 -46.93 -123.16 -16.82
N LEU A 427 -46.39 -122.07 -16.23
CA LEU A 427 -45.43 -122.12 -15.13
C LEU A 427 -46.12 -122.46 -13.78
N PRO A 428 -45.38 -123.04 -12.81
CA PRO A 428 -45.88 -123.25 -11.44
C PRO A 428 -46.38 -121.96 -10.76
N GLU A 429 -47.41 -122.05 -9.91
CA GLU A 429 -48.08 -120.89 -9.29
C GLU A 429 -47.15 -119.97 -8.48
N ASP A 430 -46.13 -120.54 -7.83
CA ASP A 430 -45.15 -119.79 -7.02
C ASP A 430 -44.21 -118.93 -7.88
N ILE A 431 -43.87 -119.42 -9.08
CA ILE A 431 -43.08 -118.68 -10.07
C ILE A 431 -43.95 -117.63 -10.75
N LEU A 432 -45.18 -117.98 -11.16
CA LEU A 432 -46.14 -117.04 -11.77
C LEU A 432 -46.38 -115.81 -10.88
N LYS A 433 -46.54 -116.02 -9.57
CA LYS A 433 -46.75 -114.92 -8.62
C LYS A 433 -45.57 -113.96 -8.60
N LYS A 434 -44.34 -114.46 -8.64
CA LYS A 434 -43.13 -113.63 -8.72
C LYS A 434 -43.02 -112.90 -10.06
N VAL A 435 -43.36 -113.55 -11.17
CA VAL A 435 -43.39 -112.92 -12.51
C VAL A 435 -44.35 -111.74 -12.53
N VAL A 436 -45.57 -111.89 -11.99
CA VAL A 436 -46.55 -110.81 -11.89
C VAL A 436 -46.06 -109.66 -10.99
N ASP A 437 -45.35 -109.97 -9.91
CA ASP A 437 -44.79 -108.95 -9.02
C ASP A 437 -43.65 -108.17 -9.70
N TYR A 438 -42.81 -108.83 -10.51
CA TYR A 438 -41.79 -108.17 -11.33
C TYR A 438 -42.39 -107.33 -12.46
N GLU A 439 -43.39 -107.84 -13.19
CA GLU A 439 -44.10 -107.10 -14.25
C GLU A 439 -44.70 -105.79 -13.73
N LYS A 440 -45.32 -105.81 -12.54
CA LYS A 440 -45.86 -104.60 -11.88
C LYS A 440 -44.79 -103.62 -11.42
N ALA A 441 -43.56 -104.09 -11.20
CA ALA A 441 -42.45 -103.29 -10.70
C ALA A 441 -41.61 -102.68 -11.83
N GLU A 442 -41.58 -103.32 -12.99
CA GLU A 442 -40.84 -102.89 -14.17
C GLU A 442 -41.53 -101.70 -14.87
N LYS A 443 -40.75 -100.78 -15.45
CA LYS A 443 -41.24 -99.57 -16.12
C LYS A 443 -40.84 -99.61 -17.58
N MET A 444 -41.82 -99.54 -18.49
CA MET A 444 -41.57 -99.43 -19.93
C MET A 444 -42.57 -98.45 -20.54
N ASN A 445 -42.12 -97.24 -20.88
CA ASN A 445 -42.99 -96.21 -21.45
C ASN A 445 -42.42 -95.65 -22.75
N PRO A 446 -43.29 -95.41 -23.76
CA PRO A 446 -43.00 -94.31 -24.67
C PRO A 446 -43.79 -93.00 -24.44
N PRO A 447 -45.13 -92.92 -24.22
CA PRO A 447 -45.74 -91.57 -24.10
C PRO A 447 -46.43 -91.21 -22.77
N MET A 448 -47.18 -92.06 -22.08
CA MET A 448 -47.91 -91.66 -20.85
C MET A 448 -48.25 -92.87 -19.96
N GLU A 449 -47.41 -93.20 -18.98
CA GLU A 449 -47.64 -94.36 -18.11
C GLU A 449 -48.17 -93.98 -16.72
N LYS A 450 -49.34 -94.54 -16.36
CA LYS A 450 -49.89 -94.52 -14.99
C LYS A 450 -49.38 -95.76 -14.24
N ARG A 451 -48.67 -95.56 -13.13
CA ARG A 451 -48.04 -96.64 -12.33
C ARG A 451 -49.03 -97.74 -11.93
N LYS A 452 -48.53 -98.99 -11.86
CA LYS A 452 -49.16 -100.18 -11.25
C LYS A 452 -50.39 -100.79 -11.96
N LYS A 453 -50.59 -100.55 -13.26
CA LYS A 453 -51.68 -101.21 -13.99
C LYS A 453 -51.16 -102.52 -14.60
N LEU A 454 -51.66 -103.66 -14.11
CA LEU A 454 -51.51 -104.94 -14.82
C LEU A 454 -52.33 -104.86 -16.11
N ILE A 455 -51.78 -105.32 -17.22
CA ILE A 455 -52.50 -105.39 -18.49
C ILE A 455 -52.91 -106.87 -18.70
N PRO A 456 -54.19 -107.23 -18.49
CA PRO A 456 -54.62 -108.62 -18.65
C PRO A 456 -54.47 -109.08 -20.10
N ILE A 457 -53.95 -110.30 -20.31
CA ILE A 457 -53.83 -110.92 -21.64
C ILE A 457 -55.18 -110.94 -22.37
N LYS A 458 -56.29 -111.13 -21.65
CA LYS A 458 -57.65 -111.10 -22.21
C LYS A 458 -58.07 -109.73 -22.77
N GLU A 459 -57.61 -108.62 -22.17
CA GLU A 459 -57.85 -107.27 -22.71
C GLU A 459 -57.07 -107.09 -24.02
N LEU A 460 -55.80 -107.52 -24.05
CA LEU A 460 -54.97 -107.48 -25.26
C LEU A 460 -55.55 -108.35 -26.40
N GLU A 461 -56.08 -109.53 -26.09
CA GLU A 461 -56.77 -110.38 -27.07
C GLU A 461 -58.03 -109.72 -27.65
N HIS A 462 -58.79 -109.02 -26.82
CA HIS A 462 -59.96 -108.29 -27.28
C HIS A 462 -59.56 -107.13 -28.21
N ASP A 463 -58.53 -106.39 -27.85
CA ASP A 463 -58.04 -105.25 -28.65
C ASP A 463 -57.49 -105.71 -30.00
N VAL A 464 -56.75 -106.83 -30.06
CA VAL A 464 -56.33 -107.43 -31.34
C VAL A 464 -57.52 -107.82 -32.18
N LYS A 465 -58.55 -108.46 -31.60
CA LYS A 465 -59.74 -108.86 -32.34
C LYS A 465 -60.50 -107.64 -32.87
N ALA A 466 -60.58 -106.56 -32.10
CA ALA A 466 -61.19 -105.31 -32.53
C ALA A 466 -60.41 -104.67 -33.69
N ILE A 467 -59.08 -104.56 -33.56
CA ILE A 467 -58.19 -104.02 -34.60
C ILE A 467 -58.24 -104.88 -35.87
N THR A 468 -58.24 -106.21 -35.74
CA THR A 468 -58.31 -107.16 -36.86
C THR A 468 -59.64 -107.00 -37.60
N LYS A 469 -60.76 -106.91 -36.86
CA LYS A 469 -62.09 -106.72 -37.45
C LYS A 469 -62.22 -105.35 -38.14
N GLU A 470 -61.63 -104.30 -37.58
CA GLU A 470 -61.59 -102.97 -38.20
C GLU A 470 -60.72 -102.97 -39.46
N ALA A 471 -59.60 -103.68 -39.45
CA ALA A 471 -58.73 -103.85 -40.63
C ALA A 471 -59.44 -104.63 -41.76
N GLU A 472 -60.15 -105.71 -41.41
CA GLU A 472 -60.96 -106.50 -42.36
C GLU A 472 -62.10 -105.66 -42.97
N ALA A 473 -62.78 -104.82 -42.17
CA ALA A 473 -63.82 -103.92 -42.66
C ALA A 473 -63.31 -102.85 -43.65
N ARG A 474 -61.99 -102.59 -43.64
CA ARG A 474 -61.30 -101.68 -44.56
C ARG A 474 -60.53 -102.43 -45.67
N GLU A 475 -60.84 -103.71 -45.88
CA GLU A 475 -60.23 -104.59 -46.89
C GLU A 475 -58.71 -104.75 -46.74
N ILE A 476 -58.18 -104.67 -45.51
CA ILE A 476 -56.78 -104.91 -45.20
C ILE A 476 -56.64 -106.37 -44.74
N ASP A 477 -56.02 -107.22 -45.57
CA ASP A 477 -55.70 -108.59 -45.20
C ASP A 477 -54.52 -108.62 -44.21
N VAL A 478 -54.85 -108.71 -42.92
CA VAL A 478 -53.88 -108.83 -41.82
C VAL A 478 -53.38 -110.27 -41.59
N THR A 479 -53.99 -111.26 -42.24
CA THR A 479 -53.56 -112.67 -42.22
C THR A 479 -52.54 -113.00 -43.31
N ALA A 480 -52.33 -112.08 -44.26
CA ALA A 480 -51.39 -112.23 -45.37
C ALA A 480 -49.94 -112.51 -44.94
N VAL A 481 -49.55 -112.14 -43.72
CA VAL A 481 -48.23 -112.37 -43.14
C VAL A 481 -48.28 -113.59 -42.22
N THR A 482 -47.88 -114.74 -42.77
CA THR A 482 -47.79 -115.99 -42.03
C THR A 482 -46.36 -116.22 -41.52
N LYS A 483 -46.23 -117.02 -40.45
CA LYS A 483 -44.93 -117.47 -39.91
C LYS A 483 -44.05 -118.08 -41.01
N GLU A 484 -44.63 -118.91 -41.86
CA GLU A 484 -43.97 -119.53 -43.03
C GLU A 484 -43.38 -118.50 -44.00
N LYS A 485 -44.08 -117.38 -44.24
CA LYS A 485 -43.60 -116.31 -45.11
C LYS A 485 -42.47 -115.49 -44.51
N ILE A 486 -42.36 -115.44 -43.17
CA ILE A 486 -41.28 -114.74 -42.46
C ILE A 486 -40.05 -115.64 -42.32
N GLU A 487 -40.25 -116.92 -41.97
CA GLU A 487 -39.15 -117.90 -41.83
C GLU A 487 -38.46 -118.22 -43.17
N THR A 488 -39.14 -118.02 -44.29
CA THR A 488 -38.57 -118.14 -45.65
C THR A 488 -37.76 -116.91 -46.08
N ILE A 489 -37.77 -115.82 -45.32
CA ILE A 489 -36.93 -114.65 -45.59
C ILE A 489 -35.50 -114.99 -45.12
N PRO A 490 -34.51 -115.07 -46.04
CA PRO A 490 -33.15 -115.40 -45.66
C PRO A 490 -32.57 -114.32 -44.76
N LEU A 491 -32.30 -114.65 -43.49
CA LEU A 491 -31.68 -113.75 -42.52
C LEU A 491 -30.21 -113.44 -42.85
N ASN A 492 -29.56 -114.29 -43.65
CA ASN A 492 -28.15 -114.16 -44.06
C ASN A 492 -28.01 -113.89 -45.56
N LYS A 493 -28.31 -112.67 -46.01
CA LYS A 493 -27.81 -112.18 -47.31
C LYS A 493 -26.60 -111.24 -47.20
N PHE A 494 -26.02 -111.09 -46.01
CA PHE A 494 -24.85 -110.21 -45.76
C PHE A 494 -23.78 -110.85 -44.85
N LEU A 495 -23.61 -112.17 -44.92
CA LEU A 495 -22.43 -112.85 -44.37
C LEU A 495 -21.75 -113.66 -45.49
N GLU A 496 -21.35 -112.97 -46.54
CA GLU A 496 -20.21 -113.32 -47.39
C GLU A 496 -19.41 -112.05 -47.68
#